data_AF-A0A1F3V7F6-F1
#
_entry.id   AF-A0A1F3V7F6-F1
#
_cell.length_a   1.000
_cell.length_b   1.000
_cell.length_c   1.000
_cell.angle_alpha   90.00
_cell.angle_beta   90.00
_cell.angle_gamma   90.00
#
_symmetry.space_group_name_H-M   'P 1'
#
loop_
_entity.id
_entity.type
_entity.pdbx_description
1 polymer ?
#
loop_
_entity_poly.entity_id
_entity_poly.type
_entity_poly.pdbx_seq_one_letter_code
_entity_poly.pdbx_strand_id
1 'polypeptide(L)'
;MPIMVSHFPPGTSKWNKVEHRFFSFISQNWKGEPLINYETIVQLIAATKTAAGLRVKCKPDKRKYKPGKIVTDEQMESIQIKRNVFHGDWNYEILPRA
;
A
#
# COMPACT_ATOMS: atom_id res chain seq x y z
N MET A 1 7.84 -9.68 16.61
CA MET A 1 7.18 -8.36 16.82
C MET A 1 5.77 -8.45 16.28
N PRO A 2 4.73 -8.07 17.04
CA PRO A 2 3.35 -8.10 16.57
C PRO A 2 3.11 -7.06 15.46
N ILE A 3 2.23 -7.38 14.52
CA ILE A 3 1.79 -6.48 13.44
C ILE A 3 0.35 -6.09 13.72
N MET A 4 0.08 -4.79 13.87
CA MET A 4 -1.29 -4.29 14.02
C MET A 4 -1.86 -3.94 12.65
N VAL A 5 -3.06 -4.46 12.37
CA VAL A 5 -3.81 -4.22 11.14
C VAL A 5 -5.08 -3.45 11.49
N SER A 6 -5.28 -2.32 10.83
CA SER A 6 -6.51 -1.55 10.92
C SER A 6 -7.03 -1.25 9.53
N HIS A 7 -8.32 -1.52 9.33
CA HIS A 7 -8.97 -1.30 8.05
C HIS A 7 -9.78 -0.02 8.09
N PHE A 8 -9.75 0.69 6.97
CA PHE A 8 -10.69 1.76 6.68
C PHE A 8 -12.05 1.14 6.28
N PRO A 9 -13.20 1.76 6.65
CA PRO A 9 -14.50 1.31 6.18
C PRO A 9 -14.57 1.23 4.64
N PRO A 10 -15.41 0.35 4.07
CA PRO A 10 -15.62 0.31 2.63
C PRO A 10 -15.95 1.68 2.04
N GLY A 11 -15.39 2.00 0.87
CA GLY A 11 -15.60 3.29 0.20
C GLY A 11 -14.82 4.48 0.78
N THR A 12 -13.98 4.27 1.79
CA THR A 12 -13.22 5.37 2.43
C THR A 12 -11.74 5.41 2.05
N SER A 13 -11.31 4.69 1.01
CA SER A 13 -9.91 4.66 0.55
C SER A 13 -9.35 6.06 0.27
N LYS A 14 -10.19 6.98 -0.24
CA LYS A 14 -9.81 8.38 -0.49
C LYS A 14 -9.24 9.05 0.77
N TRP A 15 -9.76 8.71 1.95
CA TRP A 15 -9.37 9.28 3.23
C TRP A 15 -8.06 8.72 3.80
N ASN A 16 -7.47 7.71 3.16
CA ASN A 16 -6.15 7.21 3.53
C ASN A 16 -5.09 8.31 3.33
N LYS A 17 -4.17 8.42 4.29
CA LYS A 17 -3.08 9.40 4.25
C LYS A 17 -2.19 9.23 3.02
N VAL A 18 -1.98 8.01 2.53
CA VAL A 18 -1.15 7.79 1.32
C VAL A 18 -1.84 8.40 0.09
N GLU A 19 -3.14 8.20 -0.08
CA GLU A 19 -3.89 8.84 -1.17
C GLU A 19 -3.77 10.37 -1.10
N HIS A 20 -4.07 10.94 0.06
CA HIS A 20 -4.07 12.39 0.25
C HIS A 20 -2.69 13.06 0.22
N ARG A 21 -1.67 12.42 0.79
CA ARG A 21 -0.34 13.04 1.00
C ARG A 21 0.72 12.59 0.02
N PHE A 22 0.47 11.54 -0.75
CA PHE A 22 1.45 10.97 -1.69
C PHE A 22 0.89 10.89 -3.11
N PHE A 23 -0.18 10.11 -3.33
CA PHE A 23 -0.70 9.91 -4.69
C PHE A 23 -1.31 11.17 -5.29
N SER A 24 -1.97 12.02 -4.49
CA SER A 24 -2.52 13.31 -4.96
C SER A 24 -1.47 14.20 -5.64
N PHE A 25 -0.25 14.26 -5.08
CA PHE A 25 0.84 15.06 -5.62
C PHE A 25 1.48 14.42 -6.85
N ILE A 26 1.55 13.08 -6.90
CA ILE A 26 1.97 12.36 -8.11
C ILE A 26 0.99 12.66 -9.25
N SER A 27 -0.31 12.57 -8.98
CA SER A 27 -1.36 12.88 -9.96
C SER A 27 -1.30 14.32 -10.46
N GLN A 28 -0.97 15.28 -9.59
CA GLN A 28 -0.76 16.67 -9.99
C GLN A 28 0.51 16.83 -10.84
N ASN A 29 1.60 16.16 -10.48
CA ASN A 29 2.91 16.35 -11.11
C ASN A 29 2.92 15.95 -12.59
N TRP A 30 2.20 14.90 -12.96
CA TRP A 30 2.13 14.43 -14.35
C TRP A 30 0.81 14.75 -15.07
N LYS A 31 0.02 15.67 -14.53
CA LYS A 31 -1.28 16.02 -15.11
C LYS A 31 -1.07 16.58 -16.52
N GLY A 32 -1.69 15.93 -17.51
CA GLY A 32 -1.57 16.33 -18.92
C GLY A 32 -0.38 15.73 -19.65
N GLU A 33 0.45 14.93 -18.98
CA GLU A 33 1.56 14.21 -19.60
C GLU A 33 1.11 12.82 -20.09
N PRO A 34 1.37 12.46 -21.36
CA PRO A 34 1.02 11.15 -21.88
C PRO A 34 1.96 10.07 -21.33
N LEU A 35 1.39 9.06 -20.68
CA LEU A 35 2.13 7.95 -20.05
C LEU A 35 2.50 6.87 -21.07
N ILE A 36 3.35 7.21 -22.03
CA ILE A 36 3.62 6.39 -23.22
C ILE A 36 4.54 5.18 -22.98
N ASN A 37 5.38 5.21 -21.94
CA ASN A 37 6.29 4.10 -21.62
C ASN A 37 6.67 4.09 -20.12
N TYR A 38 7.27 2.99 -19.66
CA TYR A 38 7.66 2.81 -18.26
C TYR A 38 8.68 3.85 -17.78
N GLU A 39 9.60 4.26 -18.63
CA GLU A 39 10.62 5.25 -18.26
C GLU A 39 9.99 6.61 -17.97
N THR A 40 9.11 7.09 -18.86
CA THR A 40 8.31 8.31 -18.67
C THR A 40 7.52 8.25 -17.37
N ILE A 41 6.82 7.13 -17.11
CA ILE A 41 6.06 6.93 -15.86
C ILE A 41 6.97 7.04 -14.63
N VAL A 42 8.11 6.34 -14.62
CA VAL A 42 9.04 6.33 -13.48
C VAL A 42 9.63 7.72 -13.24
N GLN A 43 10.07 8.40 -14.30
CA GLN A 43 10.64 9.75 -14.22
C GLN A 43 9.61 10.73 -13.66
N LEU A 44 8.38 10.70 -14.15
CA LEU A 44 7.29 11.58 -13.70
C LEU A 44 6.91 11.33 -12.24
N ILE A 45 6.86 10.07 -11.78
CA ILE A 45 6.63 9.78 -10.36
C ILE A 45 7.79 10.30 -9.51
N ALA A 46 9.04 9.98 -9.90
CA ALA A 46 10.24 10.36 -9.15
C ALA A 46 10.47 11.88 -9.10
N ALA A 47 9.98 12.63 -10.08
CA ALA A 47 10.05 14.09 -10.11
C ALA A 47 9.13 14.77 -9.09
N THR A 48 8.19 14.03 -8.48
CA THR A 48 7.23 14.58 -7.51
C THR A 48 7.96 15.07 -6.26
N LYS A 49 7.84 16.37 -5.98
CA LYS A 49 8.37 17.04 -4.78
C LYS A 49 7.40 18.11 -4.28
N THR A 50 7.35 18.35 -2.97
CA THR A 50 6.54 19.44 -2.40
C THR A 50 7.38 20.37 -1.55
N ALA A 51 6.93 21.63 -1.40
CA ALA A 51 7.58 22.61 -0.52
C ALA A 51 7.61 22.14 0.96
N ALA A 52 6.63 21.33 1.36
CA ALA A 52 6.56 20.70 2.68
C ALA A 52 7.54 19.52 2.87
N GLY A 53 8.38 19.21 1.88
CA GLY A 53 9.47 18.26 2.01
C GLY A 53 9.20 16.84 1.49
N LEU A 54 8.06 16.59 0.82
CA LEU A 54 7.86 15.30 0.15
C LEU A 54 8.90 15.11 -0.95
N ARG A 55 9.54 13.94 -0.97
CA ARG A 55 10.43 13.48 -2.06
C ARG A 55 10.09 12.05 -2.42
N VAL A 56 9.83 11.80 -3.69
CA VAL A 56 9.42 10.48 -4.17
C VAL A 56 10.58 9.76 -4.83
N LYS A 57 10.74 8.47 -4.52
CA LYS A 57 11.65 7.56 -5.23
C LYS A 57 10.81 6.52 -5.95
N CYS A 58 11.04 6.38 -7.25
CA CYS A 58 10.39 5.37 -8.07
C CYS A 58 11.45 4.57 -8.81
N LYS A 59 11.24 3.25 -8.93
CA LYS A 59 12.06 2.39 -9.77
C LYS A 59 11.21 1.25 -10.34
N PRO A 60 11.51 0.77 -11.55
CA PRO A 60 10.90 -0.46 -12.05
C PRO A 60 11.21 -1.64 -11.11
N ASP A 61 10.18 -2.40 -10.73
CA ASP A 61 10.39 -3.70 -10.12
C ASP A 61 10.50 -4.76 -11.22
N LYS A 62 11.71 -5.32 -11.39
CA LYS A 62 12.00 -6.37 -12.38
C LYS A 62 11.93 -7.77 -11.77
N ARG A 63 11.52 -7.90 -10.51
CA ARG A 63 11.37 -9.20 -9.85
C ARG A 63 10.26 -9.99 -10.53
N LYS A 64 10.49 -11.29 -10.68
CA LYS A 64 9.48 -12.24 -11.17
C LYS A 64 8.78 -12.86 -9.96
N TYR A 65 7.49 -12.64 -9.85
CA TYR A 65 6.65 -13.23 -8.81
C TYR A 65 5.85 -14.39 -9.42
N LYS A 66 5.81 -15.54 -8.74
CA LYS A 66 4.94 -16.65 -9.17
C LYS A 66 3.49 -16.26 -8.89
N PRO A 67 2.61 -16.20 -9.90
CA PRO A 67 1.18 -15.97 -9.68
C PRO A 67 0.54 -17.19 -9.02
N GLY A 68 -0.66 -17.01 -8.45
CA GLY A 68 -1.48 -18.12 -7.98
C GLY A 68 -0.98 -18.81 -6.71
N LYS A 69 -0.30 -18.09 -5.82
CA LYS A 69 -0.02 -18.63 -4.48
C LYS A 69 -1.34 -18.79 -3.72
N ILE A 70 -1.79 -20.02 -3.57
CA ILE A 70 -2.97 -20.37 -2.77
C ILE A 70 -2.50 -20.58 -1.33
N VAL A 71 -3.19 -19.95 -0.39
CA VAL A 71 -3.03 -20.19 1.04
C VAL A 71 -4.11 -21.20 1.43
N THR A 72 -3.73 -22.32 2.02
CA THR A 72 -4.71 -23.32 2.48
C THR A 72 -5.39 -22.85 3.75
N ASP A 73 -6.55 -23.44 4.06
CA ASP A 73 -7.28 -23.10 5.29
C ASP A 73 -6.42 -23.41 6.53
N GLU A 74 -5.67 -24.52 6.55
CA GLU A 74 -4.78 -24.86 7.66
C GLU A 74 -3.64 -23.83 7.82
N GLN A 75 -3.10 -23.33 6.70
CA GLN A 75 -2.11 -22.26 6.74
C GLN A 75 -2.69 -20.97 7.30
N MET A 76 -3.94 -20.64 6.95
CA MET A 76 -4.62 -19.46 7.47
C MET A 76 -4.94 -19.60 8.96
N GLU A 77 -5.41 -20.77 9.39
CA GLU A 77 -5.70 -21.10 10.79
C GLU A 77 -4.46 -21.08 11.68
N SER A 78 -3.29 -21.43 11.14
CA SER A 78 -2.02 -21.36 11.87
C SER A 78 -1.54 -19.93 12.19
N ILE A 79 -2.23 -18.89 11.70
CA ILE A 79 -1.90 -17.49 12.01
C ILE A 79 -2.44 -17.12 13.40
N GLN A 80 -1.58 -16.61 14.27
CA GLN A 80 -1.99 -16.13 15.59
C GLN A 80 -2.62 -14.73 15.46
N ILE A 81 -3.94 -14.69 15.29
CA ILE A 81 -4.71 -13.45 15.18
C ILE A 81 -5.38 -13.12 16.52
N LYS A 82 -5.05 -11.96 17.09
CA LYS A 82 -5.75 -11.38 18.24
C LYS A 82 -6.66 -10.25 17.74
N ARG A 83 -7.98 -10.44 17.81
CA ARG A 83 -8.96 -9.44 17.37
C ARG A 83 -9.04 -8.27 18.37
N ASN A 84 -9.23 -7.07 17.84
CA ASN A 84 -9.41 -5.87 18.66
C ASN A 84 -10.81 -5.85 19.31
N VAL A 85 -10.95 -5.17 20.44
CA VAL A 85 -12.23 -4.93 21.12
C VAL A 85 -13.15 -4.05 20.26
N PHE A 86 -12.57 -3.07 19.55
CA PHE A 86 -13.30 -2.20 18.64
C PHE A 86 -13.19 -2.69 17.19
N HIS A 87 -14.33 -3.09 16.60
CA HIS A 87 -14.41 -3.67 15.25
C HIS A 87 -13.39 -4.79 15.01
N GLY A 88 -13.37 -5.82 15.87
CA GLY A 88 -12.45 -6.95 15.77
C GLY A 88 -12.63 -7.84 14.52
N ASP A 89 -13.75 -7.68 13.82
CA ASP A 89 -14.00 -8.20 12.49
C ASP A 89 -13.08 -7.57 11.44
N TRP A 90 -12.63 -6.34 11.68
CA TRP A 90 -11.76 -5.58 10.77
C TRP A 90 -10.36 -5.37 11.36
N ASN A 91 -10.26 -5.05 12.64
CA ASN A 91 -9.03 -4.64 13.29
C ASN A 91 -8.45 -5.78 14.13
N TYR A 92 -7.18 -6.13 13.90
CA TYR A 92 -6.55 -7.25 14.58
C TYR A 92 -5.03 -7.11 14.65
N GLU A 93 -4.43 -7.87 15.56
CA GLU A 93 -2.98 -8.03 15.68
C GLU A 93 -2.58 -9.42 15.18
N ILE A 94 -1.57 -9.48 14.32
CA ILE A 94 -0.88 -10.73 13.97
C ILE A 94 0.32 -10.88 14.91
N LEU A 95 0.27 -11.88 15.76
CA LEU A 95 1.33 -12.18 16.72
C LEU A 95 2.40 -13.08 16.07
N PRO A 96 3.67 -12.96 16.50
CA PRO A 96 4.73 -13.85 16.03
C PRO A 96 4.44 -15.29 16.48
N ARG A 97 4.72 -16.26 15.61
CA ARG A 97 4.80 -17.66 16.01
C ARG A 97 6.06 -17.85 16.84
N ALA A 98 5.94 -18.54 17.98
CA ALA A 98 7.09 -18.99 18.75
C ALA A 98 7.88 -20.06 17.98
#